data_AF-A0A915BE79-F1
#
_entry.id   AF-A0A915BE79-F1
#
_cell.length_a   1.000
_cell.length_b   1.000
_cell.length_c   1.000
_cell.angle_alpha   90.00
_cell.angle_beta   90.00
_cell.angle_gamma   90.00
#
_symmetry.space_group_name_H-M   'P 1'
#
loop_
_entity.id
_entity.type
_entity.pdbx_description
1 polymer ?
#
loop_
_entity_poly.entity_id
_entity_poly.type
_entity_poly.pdbx_seq_one_letter_code
_entity_poly.pdbx_strand_id
1 'polypeptide(L)'
;DLNIPYPNQLNQTLVDGVPNKRAKLNGDEAFFHGTPVYGFVGGMVKCNEKIAELTDITRPMLRDAVEAVNKVKMWILFLIPRIEDGNNFGVSIQEEALNEVRTVE
;
A
#
# COMPACT_ATOMS: atom_id res chain seq x y z
N ASP A 1 16.08 -14.68 2.51
CA ASP A 1 16.30 -14.26 3.90
C ASP A 1 16.16 -12.76 4.03
N LEU A 2 15.41 -12.32 5.03
CA LEU A 2 15.25 -10.91 5.36
C LEU A 2 16.14 -10.58 6.56
N ASN A 3 16.86 -9.47 6.47
CA ASN A 3 17.82 -9.05 7.47
C ASN A 3 17.15 -8.34 8.66
N ILE A 4 16.24 -9.06 9.31
CA ILE A 4 15.42 -8.54 10.40
C ILE A 4 15.88 -9.18 11.71
N PRO A 5 16.27 -8.40 12.72
CA PRO A 5 16.64 -8.95 14.01
C PRO A 5 15.46 -9.66 14.67
N TYR A 6 15.67 -10.92 15.06
CA TYR A 6 14.75 -11.65 15.92
C TYR A 6 15.06 -11.28 17.38
N PRO A 7 14.10 -10.75 18.15
CA PRO A 7 14.32 -10.51 19.57
C PRO A 7 14.52 -11.86 20.27
N ASN A 8 15.62 -11.99 21.01
CA ASN A 8 15.84 -13.15 21.86
C ASN A 8 14.77 -13.16 22.95
N GLN A 9 13.98 -14.23 23.03
CA GLN A 9 13.09 -14.43 24.16
C GLN A 9 13.96 -14.69 25.40
N LEU A 10 14.08 -13.69 26.28
CA LEU A 10 14.53 -13.93 27.65
C LEU A 10 13.60 -14.99 28.21
N ASN A 11 14.16 -16.13 28.64
CA ASN A 11 13.43 -17.22 29.31
C ASN A 11 12.58 -16.61 30.43
N GLN A 12 11.31 -16.39 30.14
CA GLN A 12 10.36 -15.83 31.07
C GLN A 12 9.94 -17.00 31.96
N THR A 13 10.72 -17.30 32.98
CA THR A 13 10.16 -17.92 34.18
C THR A 13 9.12 -16.96 34.72
N LEU A 14 7.87 -17.18 34.28
CA LEU A 14 6.67 -16.56 34.81
C LEU A 14 6.60 -16.88 36.30
N VAL A 15 7.12 -15.97 37.13
CA VAL A 15 6.80 -15.96 38.55
C VAL A 15 5.70 -14.93 38.71
N ASP A 16 4.47 -15.42 38.72
CA ASP A 16 3.27 -14.68 39.12
C ASP A 16 3.49 -14.11 40.52
N GLY A 17 3.46 -12.78 40.63
CA GLY A 17 3.54 -12.13 41.93
C GLY A 17 3.66 -10.62 41.80
N VAL A 18 2.52 -9.93 41.82
CA VAL A 18 2.46 -8.47 42.01
C VAL A 18 2.88 -8.14 43.45
N PRO A 19 3.92 -7.30 43.70
CA PRO A 19 4.12 -6.74 45.02
C PRO A 19 3.55 -5.31 45.05
N ASN A 20 2.42 -5.17 45.74
CA ASN A 20 1.94 -3.90 46.28
C ASN A 20 2.88 -3.42 47.40
N LYS A 21 3.79 -2.50 47.10
CA LYS A 21 4.25 -1.43 48.01
C LYS A 21 5.32 -0.59 47.33
N ARG A 22 5.07 0.72 47.13
CA ARG A 22 6.14 1.69 46.87
C ARG A 22 6.99 1.82 48.13
N ALA A 23 8.06 1.02 48.22
CA ALA A 23 9.18 1.28 49.09
C ALA A 23 10.15 2.18 48.32
N LYS A 24 10.51 3.33 48.90
CA LYS A 24 11.64 4.15 48.42
C LYS A 24 12.91 3.29 48.54
N LEU A 25 13.49 2.91 47.42
CA LEU A 25 14.81 2.30 47.33
C LEU A 25 15.73 3.28 46.61
N ASN A 26 16.74 3.74 47.33
CA ASN A 26 17.95 4.29 46.75
C ASN A 26 18.63 3.19 45.92
N GLY A 27 19.07 3.52 44.71
CA GLY A 27 19.96 2.69 43.91
C GLY A 27 19.25 1.68 42.99
N ASP A 28 19.52 1.87 41.71
CA ASP A 28 19.34 0.96 40.58
C ASP A 28 17.90 0.65 40.12
N GLU A 29 17.48 1.46 39.15
CA GLU A 29 16.30 1.28 38.30
C GLU A 29 16.33 -0.08 37.58
N ALA A 30 15.56 -1.05 38.07
CA ALA A 30 15.10 -2.17 37.26
C ALA A 30 13.65 -1.91 36.82
N PHE A 31 13.50 -0.92 35.94
CA PHE A 31 12.32 -0.76 35.09
C PHE A 31 12.20 -2.03 34.23
N PHE A 32 10.99 -2.56 34.01
CA PHE A 32 10.76 -3.64 33.05
C PHE A 32 11.18 -3.17 31.64
N HIS A 33 12.44 -3.39 31.29
CA HIS A 33 13.03 -3.06 30.00
C HIS A 33 12.85 -4.28 29.10
N GLY A 34 11.71 -4.37 28.40
CA GLY A 34 11.68 -5.20 27.19
C GLY A 34 12.87 -4.80 26.32
N THR A 35 13.56 -5.75 25.67
CA THR A 35 14.74 -5.45 24.86
C THR A 35 14.34 -4.51 23.73
N PRO A 36 14.74 -3.24 23.77
CA PRO A 36 14.30 -2.34 22.74
C PRO A 36 15.17 -2.57 21.50
N VAL A 37 14.56 -3.11 20.45
CA VAL A 37 15.24 -3.32 19.16
C VAL A 37 15.15 -2.01 18.36
N TYR A 38 16.04 -1.06 18.66
CA TYR A 38 16.06 0.28 18.02
C TYR A 38 16.87 0.34 16.71
N GLY A 39 17.22 -0.78 16.10
CA GLY A 39 17.97 -0.75 14.85
C GLY A 39 18.04 -2.08 14.14
N PHE A 40 18.11 -2.03 12.80
CA PHE A 40 18.50 -3.16 11.98
C PHE A 40 19.99 -3.44 12.22
N VAL A 41 20.30 -4.19 13.29
CA VAL A 41 21.68 -4.57 13.66
C VAL A 41 22.41 -5.33 12.54
N GLY A 42 21.68 -5.96 11.62
CA GLY A 42 22.26 -6.60 10.44
C GLY A 42 22.49 -5.67 9.24
N GLY A 43 22.03 -4.41 9.28
CA GLY A 43 22.09 -3.48 8.15
C GLY A 43 20.76 -3.34 7.39
N MET A 44 20.78 -2.67 6.22
CA MET A 44 19.55 -2.35 5.48
C MET A 44 18.86 -3.60 4.90
N VAL A 45 17.53 -3.61 4.91
CA VAL A 45 16.72 -4.60 4.20
C VAL A 45 16.45 -4.07 2.79
N LYS A 46 17.01 -4.74 1.78
CA LYS A 46 16.82 -4.36 0.37
C LYS A 46 15.42 -4.72 -0.13
N CYS A 47 14.95 -3.99 -1.14
CA CYS A 47 13.78 -4.34 -1.92
C CYS A 47 14.00 -5.67 -2.67
N ASN A 48 12.91 -6.35 -3.05
CA ASN A 48 13.01 -7.51 -3.93
C ASN A 48 13.38 -7.07 -5.35
N GLU A 49 14.62 -7.35 -5.76
CA GLU A 49 15.17 -6.93 -7.06
C GLU A 49 14.35 -7.43 -8.25
N LYS A 50 13.84 -8.67 -8.21
CA LYS A 50 13.00 -9.22 -9.29
C LYS A 50 11.68 -8.48 -9.44
N ILE A 51 11.06 -8.10 -8.34
CA ILE A 51 9.80 -7.32 -8.37
C ILE A 51 10.09 -5.89 -8.82
N ALA A 52 11.23 -5.32 -8.42
CA ALA A 52 11.65 -3.99 -8.87
C ALA A 52 11.83 -3.96 -10.40
N GLU A 53 12.55 -4.92 -10.96
CA GLU A 53 12.75 -5.07 -12.42
C GLU A 53 11.41 -5.21 -13.17
N LEU A 54 10.51 -6.07 -12.68
CA LEU A 54 9.17 -6.21 -13.27
C LEU A 54 8.35 -4.92 -13.17
N THR A 55 8.49 -4.19 -12.07
CA THR A 55 7.80 -2.90 -11.86
C THR A 55 8.31 -1.84 -12.83
N ASP A 56 9.61 -1.82 -13.12
CA ASP A 56 10.21 -0.88 -14.06
C ASP A 56 9.70 -1.08 -15.49
N ILE A 57 9.36 -2.32 -15.86
CA ILE A 57 8.70 -2.64 -17.14
C ILE A 57 7.20 -2.33 -17.09
N THR A 58 6.52 -2.72 -16.02
CA THR A 58 5.05 -2.64 -15.93
C THR A 58 4.55 -1.20 -15.77
N ARG A 59 5.28 -0.34 -15.04
CA ARG A 59 4.90 1.06 -14.79
C ARG A 59 4.73 1.90 -16.06
N PRO A 60 5.66 1.91 -17.02
CA PRO A 60 5.47 2.65 -18.27
C PRO A 60 4.34 2.06 -19.11
N MET A 61 4.22 0.73 -19.19
CA MET A 61 3.11 0.10 -19.92
C MET A 61 1.73 0.49 -19.38
N LEU A 62 1.58 0.55 -18.05
CA LEU A 62 0.35 1.00 -17.42
C LEU A 62 0.07 2.48 -17.74
N ARG A 63 1.09 3.34 -17.71
CA ARG A 63 0.96 4.76 -18.07
C ARG A 63 0.48 4.91 -19.52
N ASP A 64 1.12 4.20 -20.45
CA ASP A 64 0.76 4.26 -21.87
C ASP A 64 -0.66 3.75 -22.11
N ALA A 65 -1.08 2.70 -21.38
CA ALA A 65 -2.44 2.18 -21.44
C ALA A 65 -3.47 3.21 -20.96
N VAL A 66 -3.23 3.88 -19.82
CA VAL A 66 -4.12 4.94 -19.32
C VAL A 66 -4.21 6.09 -20.33
N GLU A 67 -3.09 6.51 -20.92
CA GLU A 67 -3.09 7.56 -21.94
C GLU A 67 -3.87 7.16 -23.20
N ALA A 68 -3.77 5.89 -23.64
CA ALA A 68 -4.52 5.37 -24.76
C ALA A 68 -6.03 5.33 -24.48
N VAL A 69 -6.43 4.85 -23.30
CA VAL A 69 -7.82 4.81 -22.84
C VAL A 69 -8.40 6.22 -22.75
N ASN A 70 -7.65 7.18 -22.21
CA ASN A 70 -8.08 8.58 -22.14
C ASN A 70 -8.25 9.19 -23.54
N LYS A 71 -7.43 8.84 -24.54
CA LYS A 71 -7.63 9.28 -25.93
C LYS A 71 -8.94 8.74 -26.50
N VAL A 72 -9.27 7.47 -26.26
CA VAL A 72 -10.55 6.87 -26.68
C VAL A 72 -11.72 7.55 -25.98
N LYS A 73 -11.63 7.79 -24.67
CA LYS A 73 -12.63 8.53 -23.88
C LYS A 73 -12.94 9.89 -24.50
N MET A 74 -11.90 10.67 -24.81
CA MET A 74 -12.04 11.99 -25.42
C MET A 74 -12.62 11.91 -26.83
N TRP A 75 -12.23 10.91 -27.62
CA TRP A 75 -12.77 10.69 -28.95
C TRP A 75 -14.28 10.41 -28.91
N ILE A 76 -14.75 9.54 -28.01
CA ILE A 76 -16.18 9.28 -27.81
C ILE A 76 -16.89 10.56 -27.37
N LEU A 77 -16.36 11.27 -26.36
CA LEU A 77 -16.95 12.51 -25.84
C LEU A 77 -17.16 13.57 -26.93
N PHE A 78 -16.19 13.73 -27.85
CA PHE A 78 -16.31 14.69 -28.95
C PHE A 78 -17.31 14.28 -30.03
N LEU A 79 -17.70 13.01 -30.10
CA LEU A 79 -18.69 12.51 -31.05
C LEU A 79 -20.11 12.51 -30.50
N ILE A 80 -20.32 12.79 -29.21
CA ILE A 80 -21.66 12.92 -28.64
C ILE A 80 -22.30 14.20 -29.24
N PRO A 81 -23.46 14.07 -29.92
CA PRO A 81 -24.14 15.20 -30.56
C PRO A 81 -24.80 16.12 -29.52
N ARG A 82 -25.34 17.25 -29.98
CA ARG A 82 -26.20 18.09 -29.14
C ARG A 82 -27.45 17.30 -28.74
N ILE A 83 -27.95 17.60 -27.55
CA ILE A 83 -29.18 16.97 -27.04
C ILE A 83 -30.35 17.44 -27.90
N GLU A 84 -31.09 16.48 -28.44
CA GLU A 84 -32.29 16.67 -29.25
C GLU A 84 -33.43 15.79 -28.70
N ASP A 85 -34.67 16.14 -29.05
CA ASP A 85 -35.85 15.39 -28.61
C ASP A 85 -36.11 14.21 -29.58
N GLY A 86 -35.66 13.02 -29.18
CA GLY A 86 -35.77 11.78 -29.96
C GLY A 86 -34.48 11.34 -30.65
N ASN A 87 -34.50 10.16 -31.28
CA ASN A 87 -33.35 9.55 -31.98
C ASN A 87 -32.07 9.35 -31.13
N ASN A 88 -32.24 9.12 -29.83
CA ASN A 88 -31.14 9.04 -28.86
C ASN A 88 -30.51 7.63 -28.72
N PHE A 89 -30.93 6.64 -29.53
CA PHE A 89 -30.42 5.27 -29.40
C PHE A 89 -28.90 5.19 -29.63
N GLY A 90 -28.39 5.87 -30.65
CA GLY A 90 -26.94 5.92 -30.89
C GLY A 90 -26.19 6.60 -29.74
N VAL A 91 -26.80 7.62 -29.13
CA VAL A 91 -26.23 8.33 -27.98
C VAL A 91 -26.19 7.44 -26.74
N SER A 92 -27.22 6.65 -26.46
CA SER A 92 -27.20 5.73 -25.30
C SER A 92 -26.10 4.66 -25.42
N ILE A 93 -25.82 4.18 -26.64
CA ILE A 93 -24.70 3.26 -26.87
C ILE A 93 -23.35 3.96 -26.65
N GLN A 94 -23.21 5.22 -27.07
CA GLN A 94 -22.00 6.01 -26.79
C GLN A 94 -21.80 6.24 -25.29
N GLU A 95 -22.87 6.50 -24.54
CA GLU A 95 -22.83 6.66 -23.08
C GLU A 95 -22.45 5.36 -22.36
N GLU A 96 -22.98 4.22 -22.79
CA GLU A 96 -22.60 2.91 -22.26
C GLU A 96 -21.12 2.61 -22.51
N ALA A 97 -20.64 2.81 -23.74
CA ALA A 97 -19.23 2.63 -24.09
C ALA A 97 -18.32 3.58 -23.30
N LEU A 98 -18.76 4.82 -23.06
CA LEU A 98 -18.02 5.78 -22.24
C LEU A 98 -17.93 5.35 -20.77
N ASN A 99 -18.97 4.72 -20.23
CA ASN A 99 -18.95 4.18 -18.87
C ASN A 99 -17.95 3.03 -18.73
N GLU A 100 -17.89 2.11 -19.70
CA GLU A 100 -16.88 1.04 -19.72
C GLU A 100 -15.45 1.61 -19.73
N VAL A 101 -15.18 2.61 -20.56
CA VAL A 101 -13.87 3.29 -20.63
C VAL A 101 -13.48 3.91 -19.27
N ARG A 102 -14.45 4.45 -18.50
CA ARG A 102 -14.20 5.01 -17.17
C ARG A 102 -13.86 3.97 -16.11
N THR A 103 -14.21 2.69 -16.31
CA THR A 103 -13.84 1.62 -15.36
C THR A 103 -12.37 1.21 -15.45
N VAL A 104 -11.71 1.55 -16.55
CA VAL A 104 -10.31 1.22 -16.82
C VAL A 104 -9.36 2.29 -16.28
N GLU A 105 -9.86 3.53 -16.10
CA GLU A 105 -9.15 4.63 -15.42
C GLU A 105 -9.26 4.51 -13.89
#